data_AF-A0A5Z4XDP0-F1
#
_entry.id   AF-A0A5Z4XDP0-F1
#
_cell.length_a   1.000
_cell.length_b   1.000
_cell.length_c   1.000
_cell.angle_alpha   90.00
_cell.angle_beta   90.00
_cell.angle_gamma   90.00
#
_symmetry.space_group_name_H-M   'P 1'
#
loop_
_entity.id
_entity.type
_entity.pdbx_description
1 polymer ?
#
loop_
_entity_poly.entity_id
_entity_poly.type
_entity_poly.pdbx_seq_one_letter_code
_entity_poly.pdbx_strand_id
1 'polypeptide(L)'
;DSLSVTEREQLIAARKGQGKYRKELIKLYGKCIVTGIPYEFMLRASHIKPWRVSNNKERLDPFNGFLLSSNVDILFDKGFLSFENSGELILCDELKNEFTLRLLGIDLRKKVMIPLGTFQYLDWHRKNVFGRCKGK
;
A
#
# COMPACT_ATOMS: atom_id res chain seq x y z
N ASP A 1 -12.32 -23.82 -13.91
CA ASP A 1 -11.14 -24.36 -13.23
C ASP A 1 -11.23 -24.19 -11.72
N SER A 2 -11.08 -25.29 -10.98
CA SER A 2 -11.04 -25.29 -9.51
C SER A 2 -9.63 -24.99 -9.03
N LEU A 3 -9.47 -23.99 -8.16
CA LEU A 3 -8.20 -23.68 -7.49
C LEU A 3 -7.71 -24.86 -6.64
N SER A 4 -6.41 -25.14 -6.70
CA SER A 4 -5.72 -26.09 -5.84
C SER A 4 -5.76 -25.65 -4.37
N VAL A 5 -5.51 -26.59 -3.44
CA VAL A 5 -5.44 -26.30 -1.99
C VAL A 5 -4.38 -25.23 -1.70
N THR A 6 -3.18 -25.36 -2.28
CA THR A 6 -2.08 -24.42 -2.09
C THR A 6 -2.42 -23.01 -2.59
N GLU A 7 -3.10 -22.88 -3.73
CA GLU A 7 -3.54 -21.57 -4.23
C GLU A 7 -4.57 -20.93 -3.30
N ARG A 8 -5.52 -21.73 -2.77
CA ARG A 8 -6.51 -21.22 -1.80
C ARG A 8 -5.84 -20.71 -0.52
N GLU A 9 -4.87 -21.46 0.02
CA GLU A 9 -4.11 -21.06 1.20
C GLU A 9 -3.31 -19.78 0.96
N GLN A 10 -2.66 -19.65 -0.19
CA GLN A 10 -1.95 -18.43 -0.57
C GLN A 10 -2.88 -17.22 -0.66
N LEU A 11 -4.07 -17.38 -1.27
CA LEU A 11 -5.07 -16.31 -1.36
C LEU A 11 -5.60 -15.90 0.03
N ILE A 12 -5.84 -16.86 0.92
CA ILE A 12 -6.29 -16.59 2.30
C ILE A 12 -5.19 -15.85 3.08
N ALA A 13 -3.93 -16.28 2.95
CA ALA A 13 -2.81 -15.62 3.59
C ALA A 13 -2.58 -14.20 3.04
N ALA A 14 -2.63 -14.04 1.71
CA ALA A 14 -2.47 -12.73 1.06
C ALA A 14 -3.56 -11.74 1.49
N ARG A 15 -4.81 -12.18 1.63
CA ARG A 15 -5.90 -11.35 2.18
C ARG A 15 -5.57 -10.75 3.55
N LYS A 16 -4.82 -11.47 4.38
CA LYS A 16 -4.39 -11.02 5.72
C LYS A 16 -3.05 -10.27 5.68
N GLY A 17 -2.50 -10.00 4.50
CA GLY A 17 -1.16 -9.44 4.33
C GLY A 17 -0.06 -10.36 4.86
N GLN A 18 -0.21 -11.68 4.68
CA GLN A 18 0.67 -12.73 5.20
C GLN A 18 1.16 -13.66 4.08
N GLY A 19 1.94 -14.68 4.45
CA GLY A 19 2.40 -15.72 3.54
C GLY A 19 3.39 -15.21 2.49
N LYS A 20 3.37 -15.83 1.30
CA LYS A 20 4.29 -15.50 0.22
C LYS A 20 4.20 -14.03 -0.21
N TYR A 21 2.98 -13.50 -0.35
CA TYR A 21 2.75 -12.11 -0.72
C TYR A 21 3.51 -11.13 0.20
N ARG A 22 3.37 -11.30 1.51
CA ARG A 22 4.10 -10.47 2.49
C ARG A 22 5.63 -10.59 2.34
N LYS A 23 6.13 -11.81 2.19
CA LYS A 23 7.58 -12.07 2.06
C LYS A 23 8.16 -11.38 0.83
N GLU A 24 7.46 -11.39 -0.30
CA GLU A 24 7.90 -10.70 -1.51
C GLU A 24 7.93 -9.17 -1.33
N LEU A 25 6.95 -8.58 -0.62
CA LEU A 25 6.99 -7.15 -0.30
C LEU A 25 8.15 -6.79 0.63
N ILE A 26 8.45 -7.63 1.62
CA ILE A 26 9.63 -7.45 2.49
C ILE A 26 10.91 -7.52 1.67
N LYS A 27 11.02 -8.47 0.74
CA LYS A 27 12.18 -8.57 -0.16
C LYS A 27 12.30 -7.36 -1.09
N LEU A 28 11.17 -6.82 -1.57
CA LEU A 28 11.14 -5.69 -2.49
C LEU A 28 11.51 -4.36 -1.82
N TYR A 29 11.02 -4.12 -0.60
CA TYR A 29 11.13 -2.81 0.06
C TYR A 29 12.03 -2.81 1.31
N GLY A 30 12.09 -3.90 2.07
CA GLY A 30 12.87 -4.06 3.32
C GLY A 30 12.38 -3.21 4.51
N LYS A 31 11.65 -2.13 4.27
CA LYS A 31 11.17 -1.17 5.26
C LYS A 31 9.88 -0.50 4.79
N CYS A 32 9.22 0.25 5.68
CA CYS A 32 8.13 1.13 5.28
C CYS A 32 8.62 2.10 4.20
N ILE A 33 7.94 2.15 3.05
CA ILE A 33 8.35 3.04 1.95
C ILE A 33 8.22 4.53 2.32
N VAL A 34 7.35 4.89 3.26
CA VAL A 34 7.11 6.28 3.68
C VAL A 34 7.96 6.66 4.89
N THR A 35 7.82 5.93 6.00
CA THR A 35 8.46 6.28 7.29
C THR A 35 9.87 5.72 7.42
N GLY A 36 10.26 4.77 6.58
CA GLY A 36 11.56 4.10 6.66
C GLY A 36 11.72 3.10 7.81
N ILE A 37 10.67 2.84 8.59
CA ILE A 37 10.70 1.87 9.70
C ILE A 37 11.07 0.48 9.15
N PRO A 38 12.16 -0.17 9.65
CA PRO A 38 12.59 -1.47 9.15
C PRO A 38 12.00 -2.65 9.94
N TYR A 39 11.37 -2.39 11.10
CA TYR A 39 10.89 -3.43 11.98
C TYR A 39 9.63 -4.11 11.43
N GLU A 40 9.79 -5.31 10.89
CA GLU A 40 8.71 -6.04 10.21
C GLU A 40 7.42 -6.17 11.02
N PHE A 41 7.50 -6.32 12.35
CA PHE A 41 6.31 -6.42 13.21
C PHE A 41 5.45 -5.15 13.23
N MET A 42 6.02 -4.00 12.83
CA MET A 42 5.30 -2.73 12.67
C MET A 42 4.74 -2.53 11.25
N LEU A 43 5.09 -3.41 10.31
CA LEU A 43 4.82 -3.25 8.89
C LEU A 43 3.62 -4.09 8.43
N ARG A 44 2.82 -3.50 7.55
CA ARG A 44 1.67 -4.09 6.87
C ARG A 44 2.00 -4.28 5.40
N ALA A 45 1.58 -5.43 4.88
CA ALA A 45 1.58 -5.73 3.45
C ALA A 45 0.25 -5.25 2.88
N SER A 46 0.19 -3.96 2.55
CA SER A 46 -1.02 -3.29 2.06
C SER A 46 -1.20 -3.58 0.57
N HIS A 47 -2.43 -3.84 0.14
CA HIS A 47 -2.75 -3.95 -1.30
C HIS A 47 -3.10 -2.57 -1.86
N ILE A 48 -2.55 -2.24 -3.03
CA ILE A 48 -2.81 -0.96 -3.71
C ILE A 48 -4.22 -0.97 -4.34
N LYS A 49 -4.49 -1.95 -5.19
CA LYS A 49 -5.85 -2.29 -5.61
C LYS A 49 -6.43 -3.26 -4.58
N PRO A 50 -7.46 -2.87 -3.81
CA PRO A 50 -7.94 -3.63 -2.66
C PRO A 50 -8.31 -5.07 -3.00
N TRP A 51 -7.98 -5.97 -2.08
CA TRP A 51 -8.23 -7.41 -2.15
C TRP A 51 -9.62 -7.79 -2.71
N ARG A 52 -10.67 -7.07 -2.28
CA ARG A 52 -12.07 -7.33 -2.64
C ARG A 52 -12.37 -7.21 -4.14
N VAL A 53 -11.65 -6.33 -4.84
CA VAL A 53 -11.89 -6.00 -6.26
C VAL A 53 -10.78 -6.48 -7.19
N SER A 54 -9.74 -7.11 -6.62
CA SER A 54 -8.64 -7.71 -7.36
C SER A 54 -8.97 -9.14 -7.82
N ASN A 55 -8.43 -9.57 -8.95
CA ASN A 55 -8.48 -10.95 -9.44
C ASN A 55 -7.30 -11.79 -8.89
N ASN A 56 -7.37 -13.12 -8.92
CA ASN A 56 -6.39 -13.97 -8.21
C ASN A 56 -4.92 -13.74 -8.59
N LYS A 57 -4.62 -13.21 -9.79
CA LYS A 57 -3.26 -12.81 -10.16
C LYS A 57 -2.86 -11.53 -9.43
N GLU A 58 -3.65 -10.47 -9.54
CA GLU A 58 -3.42 -9.17 -8.86
C GLU A 58 -3.32 -9.30 -7.33
N ARG A 59 -4.05 -10.27 -6.80
CA ARG A 59 -4.16 -10.63 -5.39
C ARG A 59 -2.86 -11.19 -4.80
N LEU A 60 -2.07 -11.88 -5.63
CA LEU A 60 -0.80 -12.49 -5.27
C LEU A 60 0.40 -11.71 -5.85
N ASP A 61 0.14 -10.68 -6.65
CA ASP A 61 1.15 -9.87 -7.31
C ASP A 61 1.82 -8.91 -6.32
N PRO A 62 3.13 -9.01 -6.05
CA PRO A 62 3.83 -8.09 -5.16
C PRO A 62 3.87 -6.65 -5.67
N PHE A 63 3.66 -6.40 -6.98
CA PHE A 63 3.55 -5.03 -7.48
C PHE A 63 2.20 -4.37 -7.16
N ASN A 64 1.20 -5.16 -6.75
CA ASN A 64 -0.06 -4.67 -6.21
C ASN A 64 0.03 -4.40 -4.70
N GLY A 65 1.20 -4.07 -4.19
CA GLY A 65 1.39 -3.87 -2.76
C GLY A 65 2.51 -2.94 -2.36
N PHE A 66 2.35 -2.39 -1.17
CA PHE A 66 3.37 -1.65 -0.46
C PHE A 66 3.61 -2.24 0.92
N LEU A 67 4.85 -2.10 1.38
CA LEU A 67 5.20 -2.32 2.77
C LEU A 67 5.08 -0.98 3.50
N LEU A 68 4.10 -0.86 4.41
CA LEU A 68 3.74 0.39 5.08
C LEU A 68 3.76 0.22 6.60
N SER A 69 4.07 1.27 7.34
CA SER A 69 3.83 1.28 8.79
C SER A 69 2.33 1.39 9.06
N SER A 70 1.88 0.83 10.17
CA SER A 70 0.43 0.68 10.45
C SER A 70 -0.37 2.01 10.40
N ASN A 71 0.25 3.13 10.75
CA ASN A 71 -0.38 4.44 10.64
C ASN A 71 -0.53 4.90 9.17
N VAL A 72 0.49 4.68 8.33
CA VAL A 72 0.46 5.06 6.91
C VAL A 72 -0.47 4.14 6.12
N ASP A 73 -0.47 2.84 6.43
CA ASP A 73 -1.39 1.83 5.92
C ASP A 73 -2.85 2.29 6.05
N ILE A 74 -3.25 2.75 7.25
CA ILE A 74 -4.61 3.26 7.49
C ILE A 74 -4.93 4.47 6.61
N LEU A 75 -3.99 5.40 6.42
CA LEU A 75 -4.22 6.60 5.60
C LEU A 75 -4.36 6.24 4.12
N PHE A 76 -3.54 5.30 3.66
CA PHE A 76 -3.57 4.81 2.28
C PHE A 76 -4.85 4.04 2.00
N ASP A 77 -5.16 3.01 2.81
CA ASP A 77 -6.36 2.17 2.66
C ASP A 77 -7.66 2.97 2.73
N LYS A 78 -7.69 4.04 3.53
CA LYS A 78 -8.87 4.92 3.65
C LYS A 78 -8.93 6.02 2.58
N GLY A 79 -7.92 6.13 1.71
CA GLY A 79 -7.90 7.09 0.61
C GLY A 79 -7.56 8.53 1.01
N PHE A 80 -6.90 8.72 2.15
CA PHE A 80 -6.36 10.02 2.56
C PHE A 80 -4.95 10.28 2.02
N LEU A 81 -4.23 9.21 1.68
CA LEU A 81 -2.88 9.23 1.13
C LEU A 81 -2.85 8.38 -0.13
N SER A 82 -2.13 8.83 -1.15
CA SER A 82 -1.73 8.00 -2.29
C SER A 82 -0.37 8.45 -2.82
N PHE A 83 0.03 7.95 -3.98
CA PHE A 83 1.30 8.27 -4.60
C PHE A 83 1.11 8.57 -6.08
N GLU A 84 1.86 9.55 -6.58
CA GLU A 84 2.11 9.68 -8.01
C GLU A 84 3.07 8.59 -8.49
N ASN A 85 3.04 8.31 -9.79
CA ASN A 85 3.95 7.34 -10.40
C ASN A 85 5.43 7.83 -10.32
N SER A 86 5.64 9.13 -10.13
CA SER A 86 6.94 9.75 -9.84
C SER A 86 7.48 9.46 -8.43
N GLY A 87 6.67 8.86 -7.56
CA GLY A 87 7.01 8.61 -6.15
C GLY A 87 6.68 9.76 -5.21
N GLU A 88 6.07 10.84 -5.70
CA GLU A 88 5.58 11.94 -4.85
C GLU A 88 4.36 11.48 -4.06
N LEU A 89 4.30 11.88 -2.78
CA LEU A 89 3.13 11.62 -1.93
C LEU A 89 2.03 12.63 -2.25
N ILE A 90 0.82 12.14 -2.42
CA ILE A 90 -0.39 12.96 -2.53
C ILE A 90 -1.27 12.74 -1.32
N LEU A 91 -1.77 13.84 -0.74
CA LEU A 91 -2.55 13.86 0.50
C LEU A 91 -3.79 14.69 0.34
N CYS A 92 -4.82 14.30 1.09
CA CYS A 92 -5.93 15.18 1.42
C CYS A 92 -5.45 16.45 2.12
N ASP A 93 -6.06 17.60 1.79
CA ASP A 93 -5.66 18.90 2.34
C ASP A 93 -5.77 18.96 3.87
N GLU A 94 -6.73 18.26 4.46
CA GLU A 94 -6.91 18.17 5.91
C GLU A 94 -5.74 17.53 6.65
N LEU A 95 -4.94 16.70 5.95
CA LEU A 95 -3.74 16.10 6.51
C LEU A 95 -2.49 16.96 6.30
N LYS A 96 -2.57 18.07 5.55
CA LYS A 96 -1.44 18.97 5.27
C LYS A 96 -1.13 19.91 6.45
N ASN A 97 -1.14 19.36 7.66
CA ASN A 97 -0.62 20.01 8.85
C ASN A 97 0.79 19.47 9.14
N GLU A 98 1.81 20.33 9.08
CA GLU A 98 3.21 19.90 9.23
C GLU A 98 3.50 19.15 10.54
N PHE A 99 2.91 19.60 11.65
CA PHE A 99 3.09 18.97 12.95
C PHE A 99 2.51 17.55 12.95
N THR A 100 1.28 17.38 12.45
CA THR A 100 0.64 16.07 12.28
C THR A 100 1.46 15.16 11.37
N LEU A 101 1.93 15.66 10.22
CA LEU A 101 2.76 14.88 9.29
C LEU A 101 4.06 14.42 9.94
N ARG A 102 4.70 15.28 10.72
CA ARG A 102 5.91 14.94 11.49
C ARG A 102 5.64 13.82 12.50
N LEU A 103 4.54 13.89 13.26
CA LEU A 103 4.15 12.84 14.20
C LEU A 103 3.87 11.50 13.51
N LEU A 104 3.36 11.53 12.28
CA LEU A 104 3.10 10.35 11.46
C LEU A 104 4.37 9.82 10.75
N GLY A 105 5.49 10.54 10.81
CA GLY A 105 6.71 10.21 10.10
C GLY A 105 6.63 10.41 8.58
N ILE A 106 5.76 11.32 8.13
CA ILE A 106 5.54 11.63 6.72
C ILE A 106 6.30 12.92 6.36
N ASP A 107 7.18 12.85 5.37
CA ASP A 107 7.89 14.01 4.81
C ASP A 107 7.55 14.16 3.33
N LEU A 108 6.76 15.18 2.99
CA LEU A 108 6.26 15.41 1.62
C LEU A 108 7.35 15.79 0.62
N ARG A 109 8.54 16.15 1.09
CA ARG A 109 9.68 16.45 0.23
C ARG A 109 10.39 15.19 -0.25
N LYS A 110 10.15 14.04 0.39
CA LYS A 110 10.76 12.76 0.02
C LYS A 110 9.94 12.07 -1.05
N LYS A 111 10.62 11.58 -2.08
CA LYS A 111 10.05 10.67 -3.08
C LYS A 111 10.35 9.23 -2.68
N VAL A 112 9.38 8.36 -2.93
CA VAL A 112 9.53 6.91 -2.76
C VAL A 112 9.81 6.26 -4.11
N MET A 113 10.53 5.14 -4.12
CA MET A 113 10.70 4.38 -5.35
C MET A 113 9.41 3.59 -5.65
N ILE A 114 8.83 3.81 -6.83
CA ILE A 114 7.66 3.07 -7.32
C ILE A 114 8.09 2.20 -8.51
N PRO A 115 7.95 0.86 -8.41
CA PRO A 115 8.23 -0.02 -9.54
C PRO A 115 7.25 0.22 -10.71
N LEU A 116 7.70 0.05 -11.96
CA LEU A 116 6.84 0.21 -13.14
C LEU A 116 5.58 -0.69 -13.10
N GLY A 117 5.72 -1.92 -12.60
CA GLY A 117 4.60 -2.87 -12.47
C GLY A 117 3.50 -2.39 -11.51
N THR A 118 3.80 -1.41 -10.66
CA THR A 118 2.88 -0.84 -9.67
C THR A 118 1.98 0.25 -10.25
N PHE A 119 2.36 0.86 -11.39
CA PHE A 119 1.66 2.04 -11.94
C PHE A 119 0.18 1.79 -12.21
N GLN A 120 -0.18 0.65 -12.81
CA GLN A 120 -1.58 0.31 -13.09
C GLN A 120 -2.44 0.22 -11.82
N TYR A 121 -1.88 -0.26 -10.71
CA TYR A 121 -2.59 -0.37 -9.45
C TYR A 121 -2.73 0.99 -8.79
N LEU A 122 -1.69 1.82 -8.84
CA LEU A 122 -1.74 3.19 -8.34
C LEU A 122 -2.74 4.05 -9.12
N ASP A 123 -2.76 3.93 -10.45
CA ASP A 123 -3.76 4.59 -11.30
C ASP A 123 -5.19 4.19 -10.89
N TRP A 124 -5.40 2.91 -10.59
CA TRP A 124 -6.67 2.43 -10.06
C TRP A 124 -6.98 3.01 -8.68
N HIS A 125 -6.02 3.00 -7.76
CA HIS A 125 -6.18 3.52 -6.40
C HIS A 125 -6.52 5.02 -6.40
N ARG A 126 -5.81 5.82 -7.20
CA ARG A 126 -6.07 7.27 -7.34
C ARG A 126 -7.48 7.55 -7.87
N LYS A 127 -8.00 6.70 -8.77
CA LYS A 127 -9.35 6.84 -9.35
C LYS A 127 -10.48 6.34 -8.45
N ASN A 128 -10.24 5.35 -7.59
CA ASN A 128 -11.30 4.59 -6.92
C ASN A 128 -11.26 4.63 -5.38
N VAL A 129 -10.12 5.00 -4.78
CA VAL A 129 -9.91 4.98 -3.32
C VAL A 129 -9.54 6.36 -2.82
N PHE A 130 -8.54 6.99 -3.42
CA PHE A 130 -8.09 8.32 -3.04
C PHE A 130 -9.20 9.37 -3.22
N GLY A 131 -9.22 10.39 -2.36
CA GLY A 131 -10.18 11.50 -2.42
C GLY A 131 -11.25 11.47 -1.32
N ARG A 132 -11.02 10.76 -0.22
CA ARG A 132 -11.90 10.76 0.97
C ARG A 132 -11.59 11.89 1.97
N CYS A 133 -11.17 13.04 1.47
CA CYS A 133 -11.04 14.28 2.26
C CYS A 133 -12.47 14.74 2.58
N LYS A 134 -12.79 15.28 3.77
CA LYS A 134 -14.19 15.61 4.12
C LYS A 134 -14.80 16.46 3.02
N GLY A 135 -15.93 15.97 2.52
CA GLY A 135 -16.55 16.43 1.27
C GLY A 135 -17.11 15.32 0.39
N LYS A 136 -16.88 14.03 0.71
CA LYS A 136 -17.62 12.87 0.19
C LYS A 136 -17.78 11.77 1.23
#